data_AF-A0A9W6VMD1-F1
#
_entry.id   AF-A0A9W6VMD1-F1
#
_cell.length_a   1.000
_cell.length_b   1.000
_cell.length_c   1.000
_cell.angle_alpha   90.00
_cell.angle_beta   90.00
_cell.angle_gamma   90.00
#
_symmetry.space_group_name_H-M   'P 1'
#
loop_
_entity.id
_entity.type
_entity.pdbx_description
1 polymer ?
#
loop_
_entity_poly.entity_id
_entity_poly.type
_entity_poly.pdbx_seq_one_letter_code
_entity_poly.pdbx_strand_id
1 'polypeptide(L)'
;MPEFILGPSEDEGLFKRLGELFRSPRASGGPSEGGEVADEFPRSSQPFASAPFGSRSVSPSYGDRIWGECVEKMAGRHYMAIDTYSSNERYINRYLRDADYFDRLEQIWSMAPTIRESTLAQIQAIREVMRLRPVPDTIDVFRAVKMKPGIFTVPIEELPGTIQRDPAFLSTNLGDRPAYERDIILHLRVPEGTRGFYIEPISKMGEHELLLDAGRSWFAEDVLRRERQWHVYGWVLPD
;
A
#
# COMPACT_ATOMS: atom_id res chain seq x y z
N MET A 1 27.97 -26.42 5.38
CA MET A 1 27.71 -25.25 6.24
C MET A 1 26.27 -25.35 6.68
N PRO A 2 25.92 -25.16 7.97
CA PRO A 2 24.52 -25.26 8.38
C PRO A 2 23.78 -23.99 7.96
N GLU A 3 22.66 -24.17 7.24
CA GLU A 3 21.68 -23.12 6.94
C GLU A 3 20.95 -22.76 8.24
N PHE A 4 21.17 -21.55 8.75
CA PHE A 4 20.29 -20.96 9.76
C PHE A 4 19.09 -20.36 9.05
N ILE A 5 18.06 -21.18 8.82
CA ILE A 5 16.73 -20.66 8.53
C ILE A 5 16.16 -20.27 9.89
N LEU A 6 16.11 -18.96 10.18
CA LEU A 6 15.45 -18.44 11.37
C LEU A 6 13.98 -18.93 11.35
N GLY A 7 13.57 -19.56 12.44
CA GLY A 7 12.21 -20.04 12.59
C GLY A 7 11.22 -18.87 12.71
N PRO A 8 9.93 -19.08 12.40
CA PRO A 8 8.90 -18.04 12.43
C PRO A 8 8.81 -17.25 13.75
N SER A 9 9.27 -17.83 14.88
CA SER A 9 9.28 -17.17 16.18
C SER A 9 10.37 -16.09 16.38
N GLU A 10 11.45 -16.11 15.60
CA GLU A 10 12.54 -15.14 15.75
C GLU A 10 12.28 -13.84 14.94
N ASP A 11 11.63 -13.96 13.78
CA ASP A 11 11.20 -12.82 12.96
C ASP A 11 10.14 -11.95 13.68
N GLU A 12 9.19 -12.58 14.38
CA GLU A 12 8.16 -11.88 15.14
C GLU A 12 8.77 -11.03 16.27
N GLY A 13 9.82 -11.56 16.93
CA GLY A 13 10.58 -10.86 17.95
C GLY A 13 11.38 -9.69 17.40
N LEU A 14 11.93 -9.81 16.18
CA LEU A 14 12.73 -8.78 15.53
C LEU A 14 11.89 -7.55 15.20
N PHE A 15 10.74 -7.71 14.53
CA PHE A 15 9.90 -6.57 14.14
C PHE A 15 9.19 -5.92 15.33
N LYS A 16 8.81 -6.70 16.35
CA LYS A 16 8.30 -6.14 17.61
C LYS A 16 9.34 -5.30 18.33
N ARG A 17 10.60 -5.77 18.41
CA ARG A 17 11.72 -5.01 18.99
C ARG A 17 12.03 -3.75 18.18
N LEU A 18 12.03 -3.83 16.85
CA LEU A 18 12.17 -2.64 15.99
C LEU A 18 11.02 -1.65 16.25
N GLY A 19 9.78 -2.14 16.34
CA GLY A 19 8.60 -1.35 16.72
C GLY A 19 8.74 -0.59 18.04
N GLU A 20 9.40 -1.20 19.03
CA GLU A 20 9.69 -0.60 20.34
C GLU A 20 10.85 0.42 20.28
N LEU A 21 11.92 0.12 19.53
CA LEU A 21 13.10 0.97 19.38
C LEU A 21 12.81 2.32 18.69
N PHE A 22 11.78 2.42 17.85
CA PHE A 22 11.50 3.63 17.06
C PHE A 22 10.27 4.44 17.53
N ARG A 23 9.75 4.20 18.74
CA ARG A 23 8.75 5.09 19.40
C ARG A 23 9.42 6.35 19.99
N SER A 24 9.93 7.25 19.15
CA SER A 24 10.29 8.65 19.54
C SER A 24 10.38 9.59 18.33
N PRO A 25 10.14 10.91 18.49
CA PRO A 25 9.85 11.83 17.39
C PRO A 25 11.09 12.27 16.60
N ARG A 26 10.86 12.49 15.29
CA ARG A 26 11.85 12.75 14.22
C ARG A 26 12.63 14.07 14.36
N ALA A 27 13.88 14.03 13.88
CA ALA A 27 14.59 15.18 13.33
C ALA A 27 14.48 15.22 11.79
N SER A 28 14.44 16.43 11.24
CA SER A 28 14.23 16.83 9.84
C SER A 28 15.53 16.94 9.04
N GLY A 29 15.50 16.64 7.73
CA GLY A 29 16.60 16.88 6.77
C GLY A 29 16.05 17.16 5.36
N GLY A 30 16.72 18.06 4.63
CA GLY A 30 16.27 18.78 3.43
C GLY A 30 16.35 18.02 2.10
N PRO A 31 16.04 18.71 0.97
CA PRO A 31 15.65 18.08 -0.30
C PRO A 31 16.78 17.98 -1.32
N SER A 32 16.57 17.17 -2.37
CA SER A 32 17.36 17.16 -3.60
C SER A 32 16.46 17.16 -4.84
N GLU A 33 16.79 18.06 -5.77
CA GLU A 33 16.35 18.20 -7.17
C GLU A 33 16.61 16.88 -7.95
N GLY A 34 16.02 16.52 -9.09
CA GLY A 34 15.20 17.16 -10.12
C GLY A 34 15.36 16.28 -11.38
N GLY A 35 14.32 16.09 -12.19
CA GLY A 35 14.41 15.30 -13.43
C GLY A 35 13.05 14.96 -14.03
N GLU A 36 12.54 15.86 -14.87
CA GLU A 36 11.34 15.66 -15.69
C GLU A 36 11.64 14.77 -16.90
N VAL A 37 10.79 13.77 -17.13
CA VAL A 37 10.47 13.25 -18.46
C VAL A 37 8.96 13.05 -18.48
N ALA A 38 8.23 13.98 -19.07
CA ALA A 38 6.81 13.85 -19.34
C ALA A 38 6.65 13.07 -20.65
N ASP A 39 6.32 11.78 -20.56
CA ASP A 39 5.79 11.05 -21.70
C ASP A 39 4.34 11.50 -21.91
N GLU A 40 4.09 12.24 -23.00
CA GLU A 40 2.76 12.58 -23.47
C GLU A 40 2.00 11.29 -23.83
N PHE A 41 1.09 10.87 -22.93
CA PHE A 41 0.06 9.92 -23.30
C PHE A 41 -0.97 10.62 -24.22
N PRO A 42 -1.27 10.08 -25.41
CA PRO A 42 -2.24 10.67 -26.30
C PRO A 42 -3.64 10.65 -25.66
N ARG A 43 -4.29 11.82 -25.63
CA ARG A 43 -5.65 12.08 -25.12
C ARG A 43 -6.76 11.43 -25.97
N SER A 44 -6.56 10.23 -26.50
CA SER A 44 -7.55 9.57 -27.36
C SER A 44 -8.02 8.26 -26.74
N SER A 45 -9.30 8.26 -26.36
CA SER A 45 -10.14 7.11 -25.96
C SER A 45 -9.72 6.36 -24.69
N GLN A 46 -10.10 6.89 -23.51
CA GLN A 46 -10.09 6.11 -22.27
C GLN A 46 -11.33 5.19 -22.19
N PRO A 47 -11.20 3.85 -22.29
CA PRO A 47 -12.33 2.94 -22.09
C PRO A 47 -12.84 2.90 -20.63
N PHE A 48 -12.13 3.56 -19.70
CA PHE A 48 -12.41 3.52 -18.27
C PHE A 48 -13.34 4.64 -17.78
N ALA A 49 -13.39 5.80 -18.46
CA ALA A 49 -14.00 7.04 -17.97
C ALA A 49 -15.55 7.12 -17.99
N SER A 50 -16.29 6.02 -18.16
CA SER A 50 -17.75 6.10 -18.39
C SER A 50 -18.62 6.07 -17.14
N ALA A 51 -18.11 5.61 -15.99
CA ALA A 51 -18.91 5.46 -14.77
C ALA A 51 -18.42 6.40 -13.65
N PRO A 52 -19.30 7.16 -12.96
CA PRO A 52 -18.91 8.01 -11.84
C PRO A 52 -18.27 7.19 -10.72
N PHE A 53 -17.34 7.77 -9.98
CA PHE A 53 -16.79 7.13 -8.78
C PHE A 53 -17.91 6.84 -7.75
N GLY A 54 -17.81 5.70 -7.08
CA GLY A 54 -18.78 5.22 -6.10
C GLY A 54 -19.86 4.32 -6.71
N SER A 55 -20.03 4.32 -8.05
CA SER A 55 -20.96 3.42 -8.70
C SER A 55 -20.52 1.94 -8.64
N ARG A 56 -19.26 1.69 -8.25
CA ARG A 56 -18.67 0.36 -8.10
C ARG A 56 -18.14 0.13 -6.68
N SER A 57 -18.60 0.91 -5.70
CA SER A 57 -18.32 0.64 -4.30
C SER A 57 -18.94 -0.70 -3.90
N VAL A 58 -18.18 -1.47 -3.13
CA VAL A 58 -18.62 -2.77 -2.62
C VAL A 58 -18.73 -2.73 -1.11
N SER A 59 -19.67 -3.49 -0.54
CA SER A 59 -19.77 -3.62 0.91
C SER A 59 -18.55 -4.34 1.47
N PRO A 60 -18.20 -4.14 2.75
CA PRO A 60 -17.13 -4.91 3.40
C PRO A 60 -17.27 -6.43 3.27
N SER A 61 -18.50 -6.95 3.35
CA SER A 61 -18.80 -8.38 3.18
C SER A 61 -18.46 -8.94 1.79
N TYR A 62 -18.25 -8.07 0.79
CA TYR A 62 -17.66 -8.46 -0.49
C TYR A 62 -16.27 -9.06 -0.28
N GLY A 63 -15.44 -8.44 0.57
CA GLY A 63 -14.11 -8.91 0.89
C GLY A 63 -14.11 -10.32 1.49
N ASP A 64 -14.97 -10.56 2.48
CA ASP A 64 -15.11 -11.88 3.12
C ASP A 64 -15.54 -12.95 2.10
N ARG A 65 -16.50 -12.62 1.23
CA ARG A 65 -16.99 -13.56 0.21
C ARG A 65 -15.93 -13.88 -0.85
N ILE A 66 -15.14 -12.89 -1.25
CA ILE A 66 -14.14 -13.08 -2.30
C ILE A 66 -12.87 -13.72 -1.74
N TRP A 67 -12.36 -13.33 -0.57
CA TRP A 67 -11.07 -13.82 -0.08
C TRP A 67 -11.15 -14.77 1.12
N GLY A 68 -12.32 -14.98 1.73
CA GLY A 68 -12.49 -15.80 2.93
C GLY A 68 -11.93 -17.22 2.79
N GLU A 69 -12.26 -17.90 1.69
CA GLU A 69 -11.71 -19.24 1.40
C GLU A 69 -10.17 -19.23 1.26
N CYS A 70 -9.60 -18.16 0.70
CA CYS A 70 -8.15 -18.02 0.60
C CYS A 70 -7.51 -17.85 1.97
N VAL A 71 -8.17 -17.14 2.90
CA VAL A 71 -7.72 -16.97 4.28
C VAL A 71 -7.80 -18.30 5.04
N GLU A 72 -8.90 -19.03 4.94
CA GLU A 72 -9.11 -20.32 5.62
C GLU A 72 -8.05 -21.36 5.23
N LYS A 73 -7.61 -21.34 3.98
CA LYS A 73 -6.62 -22.28 3.43
C LYS A 73 -5.18 -21.74 3.43
N MET A 74 -4.97 -20.56 4.00
CA MET A 74 -3.68 -19.87 3.94
C MET A 74 -2.62 -20.63 4.75
N ALA A 75 -1.43 -20.82 4.15
CA ALA A 75 -0.31 -21.40 4.87
C ALA A 75 0.17 -20.47 6.00
N GLY A 76 0.68 -21.04 7.11
CA GLY A 76 1.10 -20.25 8.28
C GLY A 76 2.09 -19.12 7.96
N ARG A 77 3.06 -19.34 7.07
CA ARG A 77 4.02 -18.32 6.65
C ARG A 77 3.37 -17.11 5.97
N HIS A 78 2.31 -17.34 5.21
CA HIS A 78 1.57 -16.30 4.50
C HIS A 78 0.70 -15.51 5.46
N TYR A 79 0.03 -16.21 6.38
CA TYR A 79 -0.75 -15.58 7.45
C TYR A 79 0.14 -14.66 8.30
N MET A 80 1.29 -15.17 8.75
CA MET A 80 2.23 -14.40 9.57
C MET A 80 2.78 -13.17 8.83
N ALA A 81 3.05 -13.28 7.53
CA ALA A 81 3.52 -12.14 6.75
C ALA A 81 2.46 -11.03 6.68
N ILE A 82 1.17 -11.38 6.52
CA ILE A 82 0.07 -10.42 6.52
C ILE A 82 -0.18 -9.83 7.91
N ASP A 83 -0.22 -10.65 8.97
CA ASP A 83 -0.39 -10.18 10.36
C ASP A 83 0.75 -9.23 10.76
N THR A 84 2.01 -9.61 10.45
CA THR A 84 3.18 -8.76 10.68
C THR A 84 3.08 -7.46 9.90
N TYR A 85 2.71 -7.51 8.62
CA TYR A 85 2.49 -6.31 7.82
C TYR A 85 1.45 -5.39 8.44
N SER A 86 0.28 -5.92 8.82
CA SER A 86 -0.81 -5.11 9.39
C SER A 86 -0.41 -4.39 10.69
N SER A 87 0.54 -4.94 11.44
CA SER A 87 1.05 -4.36 12.69
C SER A 87 2.28 -3.46 12.51
N ASN A 88 3.01 -3.60 11.39
CA ASN A 88 4.32 -2.99 11.16
C ASN A 88 4.50 -2.46 9.72
N GLU A 89 3.40 -2.03 9.10
CA GLU A 89 3.30 -1.63 7.70
C GLU A 89 4.32 -0.57 7.32
N ARG A 90 4.64 0.31 8.28
CA ARG A 90 5.59 1.41 8.10
C ARG A 90 6.99 0.93 7.73
N TYR A 91 7.46 -0.19 8.29
CA TYR A 91 8.83 -0.66 8.05
C TYR A 91 8.96 -1.25 6.65
N ILE A 92 8.05 -2.15 6.28
CA ILE A 92 8.01 -2.77 4.96
C ILE A 92 7.80 -1.69 3.89
N ASN A 93 6.83 -0.80 4.08
CA ASN A 93 6.56 0.29 3.15
C ASN A 93 7.68 1.34 3.13
N ARG A 94 8.50 1.47 4.18
CA ARG A 94 9.68 2.35 4.17
C ARG A 94 10.80 1.72 3.36
N TYR A 95 11.08 0.44 3.59
CA TYR A 95 12.09 -0.31 2.84
C TYR A 95 11.78 -0.33 1.35
N LEU A 96 10.52 -0.56 0.96
CA LEU A 96 10.10 -0.51 -0.44
C LEU A 96 10.33 0.85 -1.11
N ARG A 97 10.22 1.95 -0.36
CA ARG A 97 10.48 3.31 -0.86
C ARG A 97 11.94 3.72 -0.83
N ASP A 98 12.76 3.00 -0.07
CA ASP A 98 14.13 3.39 0.28
C ASP A 98 14.87 2.13 0.74
N ALA A 99 15.41 1.38 -0.23
CA ALA A 99 16.02 0.06 0.01
C ALA A 99 17.25 0.14 0.93
N ASP A 100 17.93 1.29 0.94
CA ASP A 100 19.10 1.55 1.76
C ASP A 100 18.72 2.06 3.17
N TYR A 101 17.42 2.08 3.52
CA TYR A 101 16.93 2.60 4.80
C TYR A 101 17.63 1.97 6.01
N PHE A 102 17.78 0.64 6.03
CA PHE A 102 18.39 -0.04 7.17
C PHE A 102 19.90 0.18 7.25
N ASP A 103 20.57 0.41 6.13
CA ASP A 103 22.02 0.63 6.09
C ASP A 103 22.42 1.98 6.70
N ARG A 104 21.49 2.93 6.77
CA ARG A 104 21.73 4.25 7.37
C ARG A 104 21.40 4.31 8.86
N LEU A 105 20.95 3.21 9.46
CA LEU A 105 20.61 3.14 10.87
C LEU A 105 21.78 2.54 11.66
N GLU A 106 22.65 3.40 12.17
CA GLU A 106 23.84 3.00 12.97
C GLU A 106 23.50 2.02 14.10
N GLN A 107 22.32 2.18 14.73
CA GLN A 107 21.91 1.35 15.87
C GLN A 107 21.69 -0.13 15.52
N ILE A 108 21.48 -0.45 14.24
CA ILE A 108 21.18 -1.81 13.77
C ILE A 108 22.12 -2.27 12.66
N TRP A 109 23.24 -1.58 12.43
CA TRP A 109 24.15 -1.85 11.31
C TRP A 109 24.55 -3.33 11.21
N SER A 110 24.91 -3.96 12.33
CA SER A 110 25.28 -5.38 12.37
C SER A 110 24.13 -6.34 12.07
N MET A 111 22.88 -5.89 12.24
CA MET A 111 21.66 -6.66 11.97
C MET A 111 21.03 -6.29 10.61
N ALA A 112 21.51 -5.24 9.94
CA ALA A 112 20.91 -4.73 8.71
C ALA A 112 20.80 -5.80 7.59
N PRO A 113 21.79 -6.69 7.36
CA PRO A 113 21.64 -7.77 6.39
C PRO A 113 20.49 -8.73 6.73
N THR A 114 20.41 -9.18 7.97
CA THR A 114 19.35 -10.10 8.44
C THR A 114 17.97 -9.44 8.37
N ILE A 115 17.85 -8.18 8.79
CA ILE A 115 16.59 -7.42 8.70
C ILE A 115 16.16 -7.27 7.24
N ARG A 116 17.10 -7.03 6.32
CA ARG A 116 16.83 -6.94 4.89
C ARG A 116 16.30 -8.24 4.33
N GLU A 117 16.99 -9.34 4.60
CA GLU A 117 16.59 -10.67 4.13
C GLU A 117 15.19 -11.04 4.64
N SER A 118 14.92 -10.83 5.93
CA SER A 118 13.59 -11.05 6.53
C SER A 118 12.52 -10.14 5.90
N THR A 119 12.83 -8.85 5.70
CA THR A 119 11.90 -7.91 5.03
C THR A 119 11.58 -8.34 3.60
N LEU A 120 12.58 -8.77 2.83
CA LEU A 120 12.40 -9.27 1.46
C LEU A 120 11.57 -10.56 1.43
N ALA A 121 11.81 -11.49 2.35
CA ALA A 121 11.03 -12.71 2.48
C ALA A 121 9.56 -12.41 2.81
N GLN A 122 9.29 -11.45 3.70
CA GLN A 122 7.94 -10.99 4.01
C GLN A 122 7.26 -10.34 2.80
N ILE A 123 7.95 -9.43 2.09
CA ILE A 123 7.43 -8.83 0.86
C ILE A 123 7.06 -9.93 -0.13
N GLN A 124 7.94 -10.90 -0.35
CA GLN A 124 7.66 -12.02 -1.27
C GLN A 124 6.44 -12.81 -0.83
N ALA A 125 6.33 -13.17 0.46
CA ALA A 125 5.19 -13.91 0.98
C ALA A 125 3.86 -13.14 0.80
N ILE A 126 3.84 -11.84 1.05
CA ILE A 126 2.66 -10.98 0.82
C ILE A 126 2.28 -10.98 -0.67
N ARG A 127 3.27 -10.82 -1.56
CA ARG A 127 3.02 -10.82 -3.02
C ARG A 127 2.52 -12.17 -3.53
N GLU A 128 2.94 -13.28 -2.94
CA GLU A 128 2.41 -14.60 -3.25
C GLU A 128 0.94 -14.73 -2.85
N VAL A 129 0.54 -14.21 -1.69
CA VAL A 129 -0.86 -14.16 -1.26
C VAL A 129 -1.73 -13.38 -2.24
N MET A 130 -1.26 -12.21 -2.69
CA MET A 130 -1.98 -11.37 -3.65
C MET A 130 -2.15 -12.01 -5.04
N ARG A 131 -1.43 -13.11 -5.35
CA ARG A 131 -1.61 -13.89 -6.59
C ARG A 131 -2.67 -14.98 -6.47
N LEU A 132 -3.06 -15.37 -5.26
CA LEU A 132 -4.04 -16.45 -5.04
C LEU A 132 -5.40 -16.11 -5.66
N ARG A 133 -5.82 -14.84 -5.49
CA ARG A 133 -7.06 -14.32 -6.03
C ARG A 133 -6.91 -12.81 -6.23
N PRO A 134 -6.52 -12.36 -7.43
CA PRO A 134 -6.57 -10.95 -7.80
C PRO A 134 -8.00 -10.38 -7.65
N VAL A 135 -8.14 -9.06 -7.69
CA VAL A 135 -9.44 -8.40 -7.62
C VAL A 135 -10.33 -8.89 -8.79
N PRO A 136 -11.49 -9.52 -8.53
CA PRO A 136 -12.24 -10.23 -9.56
C PRO A 136 -13.19 -9.34 -10.36
N ASP A 137 -13.49 -8.14 -9.87
CA ASP A 137 -14.33 -7.17 -10.56
C ASP A 137 -13.67 -5.79 -10.49
N THR A 138 -14.00 -4.90 -11.43
CA THR A 138 -13.61 -3.49 -11.28
C THR A 138 -14.41 -2.85 -10.14
N ILE A 139 -13.73 -2.38 -9.09
CA ILE A 139 -14.33 -1.84 -7.86
C ILE A 139 -13.79 -0.45 -7.51
N ASP A 140 -14.54 0.31 -6.71
CA ASP A 140 -14.11 1.58 -6.16
C ASP A 140 -13.67 1.40 -4.69
N VAL A 141 -12.51 1.97 -4.33
CA VAL A 141 -11.92 1.89 -2.99
C VAL A 141 -11.49 3.26 -2.49
N PHE A 142 -11.32 3.38 -1.18
CA PHE A 142 -10.85 4.61 -0.55
C PHE A 142 -9.45 4.44 0.03
N ARG A 143 -8.71 5.56 0.11
CA ARG A 143 -7.51 5.66 0.95
C ARG A 143 -7.43 7.03 1.59
N ALA A 144 -7.33 7.05 2.91
CA ALA A 144 -7.14 8.29 3.66
C ALA A 144 -5.64 8.57 3.87
N VAL A 145 -5.18 9.76 3.51
CA VAL A 145 -3.77 10.13 3.51
C VAL A 145 -3.56 11.47 4.22
N LYS A 146 -2.57 11.51 5.12
CA LYS A 146 -2.13 12.77 5.74
C LYS A 146 -1.28 13.57 4.74
N MET A 147 -1.57 14.86 4.62
CA MET A 147 -0.77 15.78 3.80
C MET A 147 0.66 15.86 4.37
N LYS A 148 1.64 15.72 3.48
CA LYS A 148 3.07 15.89 3.78
C LYS A 148 3.84 16.26 2.52
N PRO A 149 5.01 16.91 2.63
CA PRO A 149 5.87 17.16 1.48
C PRO A 149 6.19 15.87 0.71
N GLY A 150 6.15 15.95 -0.62
CA GLY A 150 6.47 14.82 -1.50
C GLY A 150 5.49 13.64 -1.42
N ILE A 151 4.25 13.86 -0.96
CA ILE A 151 3.22 12.81 -1.02
C ILE A 151 2.82 12.48 -2.46
N PHE A 152 2.89 13.47 -3.35
CA PHE A 152 2.67 13.36 -4.79
C PHE A 152 3.89 13.90 -5.54
N THR A 153 4.01 13.55 -6.82
CA THR A 153 5.10 14.03 -7.69
C THR A 153 4.95 15.49 -8.08
N VAL A 154 3.73 16.03 -7.99
CA VAL A 154 3.36 17.42 -8.30
C VAL A 154 2.51 18.01 -7.15
N PRO A 155 2.33 19.34 -7.07
CA PRO A 155 1.33 19.96 -6.19
C PRO A 155 -0.05 19.33 -6.38
N ILE A 156 -0.87 19.28 -5.32
CA ILE A 156 -2.13 18.54 -5.34
C ILE A 156 -3.13 19.10 -6.36
N GLU A 157 -3.09 20.40 -6.59
CA GLU A 157 -3.91 21.12 -7.58
C GLU A 157 -3.53 20.77 -9.02
N GLU A 158 -2.31 20.28 -9.25
CA GLU A 158 -1.76 19.92 -10.56
C GLU A 158 -1.81 18.42 -10.82
N LEU A 159 -2.35 17.63 -9.88
CA LEU A 159 -2.51 16.19 -10.06
C LEU A 159 -3.33 15.79 -11.29
N PRO A 160 -4.46 16.43 -11.65
CA PRO A 160 -5.28 15.99 -12.77
C PRO A 160 -4.45 15.83 -14.06
N GLY A 161 -4.49 14.64 -14.66
CA GLY A 161 -3.71 14.31 -15.85
C GLY A 161 -2.32 13.69 -15.57
N THR A 162 -1.92 13.50 -14.32
CA THR A 162 -0.61 12.94 -13.96
C THR A 162 -0.70 11.47 -13.53
N ILE A 163 0.44 10.77 -13.65
CA ILE A 163 0.62 9.42 -13.09
C ILE A 163 1.41 9.56 -11.78
N GLN A 164 0.86 8.95 -10.74
CA GLN A 164 1.46 8.87 -9.42
C GLN A 164 1.92 7.42 -9.17
N ARG A 165 3.04 7.25 -8.47
CA ARG A 165 3.59 5.93 -8.15
C ARG A 165 4.10 5.90 -6.72
N ASP A 166 3.72 4.87 -5.98
CA ASP A 166 4.29 4.55 -4.67
C ASP A 166 4.99 3.19 -4.76
N PRO A 167 6.32 3.11 -4.54
CA PRO A 167 7.03 1.84 -4.46
C PRO A 167 6.49 0.87 -3.40
N ALA A 168 5.83 1.39 -2.36
CA ALA A 168 5.24 0.58 -1.29
C ALA A 168 3.97 -0.14 -1.71
N PHE A 169 3.50 -1.07 -0.87
CA PHE A 169 2.11 -1.56 -0.95
C PHE A 169 1.13 -0.42 -0.71
N LEU A 170 -0.03 -0.51 -1.37
CA LEU A 170 -1.06 0.52 -1.30
C LEU A 170 -2.26 0.00 -0.49
N SER A 171 -2.30 0.32 0.81
CA SER A 171 -3.46 0.05 1.67
C SER A 171 -4.66 0.89 1.26
N THR A 172 -5.79 0.24 1.03
CA THR A 172 -7.06 0.89 0.71
C THR A 172 -8.15 0.24 1.56
N ASN A 173 -9.34 0.83 1.60
CA ASN A 173 -10.48 0.24 2.27
C ASN A 173 -11.66 0.06 1.33
N LEU A 174 -12.37 -1.06 1.51
CA LEU A 174 -13.68 -1.31 0.92
C LEU A 174 -14.77 -0.51 1.67
N GLY A 175 -15.94 -0.39 1.06
CA GLY A 175 -17.10 0.29 1.62
C GLY A 175 -17.54 1.50 0.82
N ASP A 176 -18.40 2.30 1.44
CA ASP A 176 -19.01 3.52 0.90
C ASP A 176 -18.37 4.82 1.42
N ARG A 177 -17.39 4.70 2.33
CA ARG A 177 -16.70 5.81 2.96
C ARG A 177 -15.25 5.45 3.32
N PRO A 178 -14.34 6.45 3.46
CA PRO A 178 -12.99 6.19 3.94
C PRO A 178 -12.99 5.68 5.39
N ALA A 179 -12.06 4.77 5.72
CA ALA A 179 -11.90 4.24 7.07
C ALA A 179 -11.47 5.31 8.09
N TYR A 180 -10.76 6.34 7.63
CA TYR A 180 -10.29 7.45 8.47
C TYR A 180 -10.56 8.82 7.86
N GLU A 181 -10.69 9.80 8.74
CA GLU A 181 -10.62 11.22 8.37
C GLU A 181 -9.16 11.69 8.32
N ARG A 182 -8.75 12.21 7.16
CA ARG A 182 -7.41 12.74 6.89
C ARG A 182 -7.47 13.96 5.98
N ASP A 183 -6.34 14.61 5.74
CA ASP A 183 -6.27 15.82 4.90
C ASP A 183 -6.65 15.55 3.43
N ILE A 184 -6.40 14.33 2.97
CA ILE A 184 -6.64 13.87 1.60
C ILE A 184 -7.37 12.53 1.64
N ILE A 185 -8.42 12.39 0.82
CA ILE A 185 -9.08 11.12 0.52
C ILE A 185 -8.84 10.82 -0.96
N LEU A 186 -8.20 9.69 -1.22
CA LEU A 186 -8.11 9.12 -2.55
C LEU A 186 -9.35 8.25 -2.80
N HIS A 187 -9.98 8.49 -3.94
CA HIS A 187 -11.12 7.78 -4.51
C HIS A 187 -10.57 7.02 -5.71
N LEU A 188 -10.19 5.75 -5.51
CA LEU A 188 -9.47 4.99 -6.53
C LEU A 188 -10.36 3.91 -7.12
N ARG A 189 -10.45 3.87 -8.46
CA ARG A 189 -10.99 2.71 -9.15
C ARG A 189 -9.89 1.68 -9.37
N VAL A 190 -10.16 0.45 -8.97
CA VAL A 190 -9.25 -0.70 -9.10
C VAL A 190 -9.79 -1.62 -10.19
N PRO A 191 -9.07 -1.79 -11.31
CA PRO A 191 -9.48 -2.70 -12.37
C PRO A 191 -9.54 -4.16 -11.91
N GLU A 192 -10.40 -4.94 -12.56
CA GLU A 192 -10.36 -6.40 -12.51
C GLU A 192 -8.95 -6.91 -12.85
N GLY A 193 -8.53 -7.99 -12.20
CA GLY A 193 -7.20 -8.61 -12.38
C GLY A 193 -6.07 -7.91 -11.62
N THR A 194 -6.33 -6.76 -10.98
CA THR A 194 -5.34 -6.08 -10.14
C THR A 194 -4.92 -7.01 -8.99
N ARG A 195 -3.61 -7.14 -8.75
CA ARG A 195 -3.13 -7.92 -7.61
C ARG A 195 -3.42 -7.16 -6.32
N GLY A 196 -4.22 -7.78 -5.47
CA GLY A 196 -4.54 -7.30 -4.15
C GLY A 196 -5.15 -8.42 -3.32
N PHE A 197 -5.22 -8.21 -2.02
CA PHE A 197 -5.80 -9.17 -1.10
C PHE A 197 -6.55 -8.44 0.01
N TYR A 198 -7.73 -8.93 0.35
CA TYR A 198 -8.50 -8.40 1.46
C TYR A 198 -7.97 -8.98 2.77
N ILE A 199 -7.28 -8.14 3.55
CA ILE A 199 -6.53 -8.58 4.73
C ILE A 199 -7.28 -8.36 6.04
N GLU A 200 -8.49 -7.80 6.00
CA GLU A 200 -9.31 -7.53 7.19
C GLU A 200 -9.48 -8.74 8.13
N PRO A 201 -9.70 -9.98 7.67
CA PRO A 201 -9.86 -11.12 8.59
C PRO A 201 -8.60 -11.44 9.40
N ILE A 202 -7.45 -10.92 8.97
CA ILE A 202 -6.13 -11.11 9.60
C ILE A 202 -5.72 -9.84 10.36
N SER A 203 -6.02 -8.66 9.81
CA SER A 203 -5.73 -7.36 10.40
C SER A 203 -6.57 -7.11 11.65
N LYS A 204 -5.99 -6.41 12.64
CA LYS A 204 -6.67 -6.03 13.89
C LYS A 204 -7.26 -4.61 13.86
N MET A 205 -7.27 -3.98 12.67
CA MET A 205 -7.52 -2.54 12.54
C MET A 205 -8.99 -2.17 12.31
N GLY A 206 -9.84 -3.10 11.85
CA GLY A 206 -11.27 -2.83 11.68
C GLY A 206 -11.60 -1.95 10.47
N GLU A 207 -10.76 -1.93 9.44
CA GLU A 207 -10.80 -0.92 8.36
C GLU A 207 -11.46 -1.42 7.08
N HIS A 208 -11.71 -2.73 6.98
CA HIS A 208 -12.08 -3.40 5.73
C HIS A 208 -10.99 -3.25 4.67
N GLU A 209 -9.75 -3.53 5.08
CA GLU A 209 -8.56 -3.25 4.28
C GLU A 209 -8.44 -4.19 3.06
N LEU A 210 -8.41 -3.58 1.87
CA LEU A 210 -7.89 -4.19 0.64
C LEU A 210 -6.48 -3.67 0.40
N LEU A 211 -5.49 -4.56 0.53
CA LEU A 211 -4.11 -4.23 0.27
C LEU A 211 -3.76 -4.51 -1.19
N LEU A 212 -3.28 -3.51 -1.92
CA LEU A 212 -2.84 -3.65 -3.32
C LEU A 212 -1.32 -3.85 -3.39
N ASP A 213 -0.86 -4.57 -4.43
CA ASP A 213 0.56 -4.91 -4.63
C ASP A 213 1.49 -3.68 -4.63
N ALA A 214 2.75 -3.90 -4.34
CA ALA A 214 3.77 -2.86 -4.25
C ALA A 214 4.13 -2.29 -5.63
N GLY A 215 4.48 -1.01 -5.68
CA GLY A 215 5.02 -0.36 -6.87
C GLY A 215 3.98 0.07 -7.91
N ARG A 216 2.69 0.04 -7.53
CA ARG A 216 1.56 0.39 -8.39
C ARG A 216 1.59 1.86 -8.76
N SER A 217 1.25 2.10 -10.02
CA SER A 217 0.95 3.42 -10.53
C SER A 217 -0.56 3.64 -10.56
N TRP A 218 -0.99 4.88 -10.38
CA TRP A 218 -2.37 5.29 -10.57
C TRP A 218 -2.42 6.63 -11.30
N PHE A 219 -3.43 6.78 -12.15
CA PHE A 219 -3.70 8.03 -12.88
C PHE A 219 -4.62 8.90 -12.04
N ALA A 220 -4.23 10.15 -11.82
CA ALA A 220 -5.07 11.16 -11.18
C ALA A 220 -5.96 11.82 -12.23
N GLU A 221 -7.28 11.63 -12.10
CA GLU A 221 -8.27 12.14 -13.03
C GLU A 221 -8.74 13.55 -12.64
N ASP A 222 -9.09 13.73 -11.37
CA ASP A 222 -9.67 14.97 -10.88
C ASP A 222 -9.31 15.21 -9.41
N VAL A 223 -9.35 16.48 -9.01
CA VAL A 223 -9.11 16.91 -7.64
C VAL A 223 -10.13 17.97 -7.25
N LEU A 224 -10.83 17.69 -6.14
CA LEU A 224 -11.81 18.60 -5.56
C LEU A 224 -11.41 18.95 -4.13
N ARG A 225 -11.45 20.24 -3.82
CA ARG A 225 -11.43 20.69 -2.42
C ARG A 225 -12.85 20.72 -1.88
N ARG A 226 -13.13 19.94 -0.84
CA ARG A 226 -14.40 20.01 -0.10
C ARG A 226 -14.09 20.36 1.34
N GLU A 227 -14.61 21.50 1.78
CA GLU A 227 -14.30 22.06 3.10
C GLU A 227 -12.77 22.16 3.33
N ARG A 228 -12.24 21.37 4.29
CA ARG A 228 -10.83 21.29 4.64
C ARG A 228 -10.15 19.99 4.17
N GLN A 229 -10.81 19.22 3.31
CA GLN A 229 -10.31 17.95 2.81
C GLN A 229 -10.15 17.97 1.28
N TRP A 230 -9.07 17.38 0.79
CA TRP A 230 -8.85 17.16 -0.63
C TRP A 230 -9.42 15.80 -1.02
N HIS A 231 -10.20 15.76 -2.10
CA HIS A 231 -10.74 14.55 -2.68
C HIS A 231 -10.07 14.37 -4.04
N VAL A 232 -9.25 13.34 -4.16
CA VAL A 232 -8.53 13.02 -5.40
C VAL A 232 -9.17 11.79 -6.01
N TYR A 233 -9.61 11.89 -7.26
CA TYR A 233 -10.21 10.81 -8.02
C TYR A 233 -9.19 10.23 -8.99
N GLY A 234 -9.13 8.91 -9.08
CA GLY A 234 -8.15 8.27 -9.93
C GLY A 234 -8.38 6.79 -10.14
N TRP A 235 -7.46 6.18 -10.86
CA TRP A 235 -7.57 4.83 -11.37
C TRP A 235 -6.24 4.12 -11.18
N VAL A 236 -6.24 2.97 -10.52
CA VAL A 236 -5.06 2.11 -10.48
C VAL A 236 -4.80 1.61 -11.89
N LEU A 237 -3.57 1.75 -12.35
CA LEU A 237 -3.17 1.27 -13.66
C LEU A 237 -2.94 -0.25 -13.62
N PRO A 238 -3.35 -0.99 -14.66
CA PRO A 238 -2.95 -2.38 -14.84
C PRO A 238 -1.42 -2.53 -14.83
N ASP A 239 -0.94 -3.75 -14.52
CA ASP A 239 0.48 -4.10 -14.69
C ASP A 239 0.87 -4.18 -16.17
#